data_AF-A0A7V9V4M9-F1
#
_entry.id   AF-A0A7V9V4M9-F1
#
_cell.length_a   1.000
_cell.length_b   1.000
_cell.length_c   1.000
_cell.angle_alpha   90.00
_cell.angle_beta   90.00
_cell.angle_gamma   90.00
#
_symmetry.space_group_name_H-M   'P 1'
#
loop_
_entity.id
_entity.type
_entity.pdbx_description
1 polymer ?
#
loop_
_entity_poly.entity_id
_entity_poly.type
_entity_poly.pdbx_seq_one_letter_code
_entity_poly.pdbx_strand_id
1 'polypeptide(L)' 'MRNAPKPEVVGRRIAELIEMDDAPPQVIVGDFFQARIEPLIFRLLPQRTRLWGLKRYYGI' A
#
# COMPACT_ATOMS: atom_id res chain seq x y z
N MET A 1 13.76 -8.63 -13.94
CA MET A 1 13.67 -9.62 -12.83
C MET A 1 14.98 -10.35 -12.51
N ARG A 2 16.00 -10.41 -13.40
CA ARG A 2 17.27 -11.13 -13.14
C ARG A 2 18.07 -10.67 -11.91
N ASN A 3 17.94 -9.40 -11.50
CA ASN A 3 18.66 -8.84 -10.35
C ASN A 3 17.76 -8.55 -9.14
N ALA A 4 16.52 -9.06 -9.16
CA ALA A 4 15.62 -8.84 -8.03
C ALA A 4 16.16 -9.60 -6.79
N PRO A 5 16.13 -8.99 -5.59
CA PRO A 5 16.46 -9.69 -4.36
C PRO A 5 15.54 -10.89 -4.15
N LYS A 6 16.03 -11.90 -3.42
CA LYS A 6 15.21 -13.06 -3.10
C LYS A 6 13.98 -12.65 -2.26
N PRO A 7 12.82 -13.27 -2.44
CA PRO A 7 11.58 -12.91 -1.73
C PRO A 7 11.73 -12.87 -0.22
N GLU A 8 12.56 -13.74 0.36
CA GLU A 8 12.79 -13.80 1.81
C GLU A 8 13.49 -12.54 2.33
N VAL A 9 14.41 -11.98 1.53
CA VAL A 9 15.11 -10.73 1.86
C VAL A 9 14.13 -9.55 1.83
N VAL A 10 13.25 -9.53 0.83
CA VAL A 10 12.20 -8.51 0.69
C VAL A 10 11.20 -8.61 1.84
N GLY A 11 10.72 -9.82 2.14
CA GLY A 11 9.74 -10.08 3.20
C GLY A 11 10.25 -9.68 4.57
N ARG A 12 11.50 -10.05 4.92
CA ARG A 12 12.12 -9.63 6.18
C ARG A 12 12.22 -8.11 6.27
N ARG A 13 12.65 -7.43 5.20
CA ARG A 13 12.79 -5.97 5.23
C ARG A 13 11.46 -5.24 5.38
N ILE A 14 10.38 -5.80 4.81
CA ILE A 14 9.02 -5.28 4.99
C ILE A 14 8.56 -5.47 6.44
N ALA A 15 8.78 -6.65 7.03
CA ALA A 15 8.41 -6.90 8.42
C ALA A 15 9.10 -5.92 9.38
N GLU A 16 10.42 -5.72 9.21
CA GLU A 16 11.19 -4.75 9.99
C GLU A 16 10.61 -3.32 9.87
N LEU A 17 10.18 -2.90 8.67
CA LEU A 17 9.57 -1.58 8.46
C LEU A 17 8.19 -1.43 9.12
N ILE A 18 7.41 -2.51 9.20
CA ILE A 18 6.09 -2.53 9.84
C ILE A 18 6.24 -2.48 11.37
N GLU A 19 7.26 -3.14 11.90
CA GLU A 19 7.54 -3.22 13.35
C GLU A 19 8.28 -1.99 13.90
N MET A 20 8.75 -1.06 13.05
CA MET A 20 9.38 0.18 13.49
C MET A 20 8.39 1.09 14.21
N ASP A 21 8.63 1.35 15.50
CA ASP A 21 7.84 2.28 16.33
C ASP A 21 7.87 3.73 15.82
N ASP A 22 8.97 4.14 15.17
CA ASP A 22 9.13 5.45 14.53
C ASP A 22 9.24 5.28 13.01
N ALA A 23 8.14 4.81 12.41
CA ALA A 23 8.06 4.67 10.97
C ALA A 23 8.26 6.05 10.30
N PRO A 24 9.18 6.18 9.34
CA PRO A 24 9.40 7.45 8.67
C PRO A 24 8.09 7.96 8.04
N PRO A 25 7.85 9.28 8.05
CA PRO A 25 6.62 9.86 7.51
C PRO A 25 6.38 9.38 6.08
N GLN A 26 5.27 8.67 5.87
CA GLN A 26 4.89 8.21 4.54
C GLN A 26 4.21 9.36 3.79
N VAL A 27 4.85 9.84 2.72
CA VAL A 27 4.28 10.85 1.83
C VAL A 27 3.60 10.13 0.67
N ILE A 28 2.27 10.22 0.60
CA ILE A 28 1.49 9.70 -0.52
C ILE A 28 1.46 10.78 -1.60
N VAL A 29 2.14 10.53 -2.71
CA VAL A 29 2.18 11.44 -3.87
C VAL A 29 1.18 10.94 -4.90
N GLY A 30 0.19 11.77 -5.22
CA GLY A 30 -0.85 11.45 -6.18
C GLY A 30 -1.86 12.58 -6.33
N ASP A 31 -2.88 12.36 -7.15
CA ASP A 31 -4.00 13.30 -7.27
C ASP A 31 -4.81 13.39 -5.96
N PHE A 32 -5.81 14.28 -5.91
CA PHE A 32 -6.63 14.47 -4.70
C PHE A 32 -7.25 13.16 -4.18
N PHE A 33 -7.57 12.24 -5.09
CA PHE A 33 -8.10 10.94 -4.73
C PHE A 33 -7.04 10.11 -3.99
N GLN A 34 -5.85 9.94 -4.56
CA GLN A 34 -4.76 9.16 -3.97
C GLN A 34 -4.21 9.78 -2.67
N ALA A 35 -4.06 11.11 -2.64
CA ALA A 35 -3.45 11.79 -1.50
C ALA A 35 -4.38 11.90 -0.28
N ARG A 36 -5.71 11.84 -0.46
CA ARG A 36 -6.68 12.13 0.63
C ARG A 36 -7.84 11.16 0.76
N ILE A 37 -8.40 10.67 -0.34
CA ILE A 37 -9.57 9.78 -0.31
C ILE A 37 -9.14 8.32 -0.15
N GLU A 38 -8.14 7.88 -0.91
CA GLU A 38 -7.62 6.52 -0.89
C GLU A 38 -7.19 6.08 0.53
N PRO A 39 -6.38 6.84 1.29
CA PRO A 39 -5.91 6.37 2.59
C PRO A 39 -7.05 6.18 3.60
N LEU A 40 -8.09 7.00 3.51
CA LEU A 40 -9.28 6.92 4.34
C LEU A 40 -10.12 5.68 4.01
N ILE A 41 -10.33 5.43 2.72
CA ILE A 41 -11.00 4.21 2.22
C ILE A 41 -10.23 2.97 2.67
N PHE A 42 -8.91 2.99 2.55
CA PHE A 42 -8.07 1.84 2.88
C PHE A 42 -8.05 1.50 4.37
N ARG A 43 -8.24 2.52 5.22
CA ARG A 43 -8.31 2.37 6.67
C ARG A 43 -9.69 1.91 7.18
N LEU A 44 -10.77 2.26 6.48
CA LEU A 44 -12.14 2.05 6.96
C LEU A 44 -12.86 0.86 6.30
N LEU A 45 -12.53 0.52 5.05
CA LEU A 45 -13.32 -0.45 4.29
C LEU A 45 -12.75 -1.87 4.35
N PRO A 46 -13.62 -2.90 4.45
CA PRO A 46 -13.22 -4.29 4.29
C PRO A 46 -12.49 -4.54 2.97
N GLN A 47 -11.53 -5.47 2.98
CA GLN A 47 -10.62 -5.69 1.85
C GLN A 47 -11.34 -6.01 0.53
N ARG A 48 -12.49 -6.71 0.59
CA ARG A 48 -13.30 -7.04 -0.59
C ARG A 48 -13.87 -5.79 -1.29
N THR A 49 -14.38 -4.84 -0.51
CA THR A 49 -14.93 -3.58 -1.03
C THR A 49 -13.83 -2.69 -1.61
N ARG A 50 -12.64 -2.69 -0.98
CA ARG A 50 -11.46 -1.98 -1.51
C ARG A 50 -11.05 -2.51 -2.88
N LEU A 51 -10.87 -3.83 -2.98
CA LEU A 51 -10.49 -4.49 -4.24
C LEU A 51 -11.54 -4.30 -5.33
N TRP A 52 -12.83 -4.37 -4.99
CA TRP A 52 -13.91 -4.09 -5.93
C TRP A 52 -13.88 -2.63 -6.43
N GLY A 53 -13.67 -1.67 -5.53
CA GLY A 53 -13.57 -0.24 -5.89
C GLY A 53 -12.38 0.06 -6.80
N LEU A 54 -11.21 -0.53 -6.50
CA LEU A 54 -10.01 -0.38 -7.33
C LEU A 54 -10.22 -0.95 -8.74
N LYS A 55 -10.77 -2.16 -8.83
CA LYS A 55 -11.15 -2.79 -10.11
C LYS A 55 -12.07 -1.89 -10.92
N ARG A 56 -13.11 -1.34 -10.27
CA ARG A 56 -14.06 -0.43 -10.92
C ARG A 56 -13.43 0.89 -11.38
N TYR A 57 -12.50 1.44 -10.59
CA TYR A 57 -11.82 2.72 -10.88
C TYR A 57 -10.80 2.58 -12.01
N TYR A 58 -9.98 1.53 -12.00
CA TYR A 58 -8.96 1.27 -13.02
C TYR A 58 -9.49 0.51 -14.25
N GLY A 59 -10.73 0.01 -14.20
CA GLY A 59 -11.35 -0.73 -15.31
C GLY A 59 -10.80 -2.16 -15.50
N ILE A 60 -10.38 -2.80 -14.40
CA ILE A 60 -9.79 -4.16 -14.38
C ILE A 60 -10.78 -5.18 -13.82
#